data_AF-A0A0F8YW34-F1
#
_entry.id   AF-A0A0F8YW34-F1
#
_cell.length_a   1.000
_cell.length_b   1.000
_cell.length_c   1.000
_cell.angle_alpha   90.00
_cell.angle_beta   90.00
_cell.angle_gamma   90.00
#
_symmetry.space_group_name_H-M   'P 1'
#
loop_
_entity.id
_entity.type
_entity.pdbx_description
1 polymer ?
#
loop_
_entity_poly.entity_id
_entity_poly.type
_entity_poly.pdbx_seq_one_letter_code
_entity_poly.pdbx_strand_id
1 'polypeptide(L)'
;VDPYVASYNHETDKWAGPFKAGESILTGRDPGMIDSHGKPAIIIDDKGYIHLVFGGHGGTQDLGKNTLGNYGRGKMIHVVTKKPMDISEWEELDNISPFGTYNQLVKMDNGDIYLCYRHGAHRSNLVYQLSTDNGRTFAPPVSILKTKQTTGTEENPDIQDSWYAWFDNGQGNDISVIYDYHVCKRPNHVGERHNCYYMVLNTDNNEWRNVTGEKLCTCY
;
A
#
# COMPACT_ATOMS: atom_id res chain seq x y z
N VAL A 1 2.55 14.13 5.98
CA VAL A 1 1.23 14.64 6.39
C VAL A 1 0.73 13.72 7.48
N ASP A 2 0.45 14.25 8.67
CA ASP A 2 -0.02 13.45 9.79
C ASP A 2 -1.48 12.99 9.54
N PRO A 3 -1.84 11.75 9.88
CA PRO A 3 -3.18 11.24 9.71
C PRO A 3 -4.12 11.79 10.79
N TYR A 4 -5.30 12.24 10.35
CA TYR A 4 -6.39 12.65 11.21
C TYR A 4 -7.65 11.89 10.84
N VAL A 5 -8.42 11.46 11.84
CA VAL A 5 -9.68 10.72 11.65
C VAL A 5 -10.81 11.46 12.34
N ALA A 6 -11.93 11.59 11.63
CA ALA A 6 -13.19 12.06 12.18
C ALA A 6 -14.28 11.03 11.84
N SER A 7 -15.34 10.99 12.64
CA SER A 7 -16.51 10.16 12.37
C SER A 7 -17.77 11.00 12.37
N TYR A 8 -18.77 10.55 11.60
CA TYR A 8 -20.10 11.10 11.58
C TYR A 8 -21.10 10.00 11.91
N ASN A 9 -21.91 10.21 12.93
CA ASN A 9 -22.99 9.29 13.28
C ASN A 9 -24.28 9.74 12.58
N HIS A 10 -24.79 8.92 11.65
CA HIS A 10 -25.98 9.21 10.85
C HIS A 10 -27.32 9.14 11.61
N GLU A 11 -27.38 8.48 12.76
CA GLU A 11 -28.61 8.42 13.57
C GLU A 11 -28.78 9.66 14.45
N THR A 12 -27.66 10.27 14.85
CA THR A 12 -27.63 11.40 15.80
C THR A 12 -27.20 12.72 15.16
N ASP A 13 -26.76 12.69 13.91
CA ASP A 13 -26.19 13.80 13.16
C ASP A 13 -25.01 14.50 13.88
N LYS A 14 -24.18 13.72 14.56
CA LYS A 14 -23.04 14.23 15.35
C LYS A 14 -21.70 13.85 14.74
N TRP A 15 -20.81 14.84 14.71
CA TRP A 15 -19.39 14.67 14.41
C TRP A 15 -18.58 14.37 15.68
N ALA A 16 -17.54 13.56 15.54
CA ALA A 16 -16.46 13.43 16.51
C ALA A 16 -15.10 13.59 15.81
N GLY A 17 -14.14 14.24 16.49
CA GLY A 17 -12.81 14.54 15.94
C GLY A 17 -12.75 15.89 15.17
N PRO A 18 -11.71 16.10 14.34
CA PRO A 18 -10.69 15.12 13.97
C PRO A 18 -9.67 14.84 15.10
N PHE A 19 -9.27 13.58 15.24
CA PHE A 19 -8.21 13.15 16.16
C PHE A 19 -6.97 12.75 15.38
N LYS A 20 -5.79 13.19 15.84
CA LYS A 20 -4.50 12.80 15.26
C LYS A 20 -4.23 11.33 15.61
N ALA A 21 -4.02 10.50 14.59
CA ALA A 21 -3.83 9.06 14.77
C ALA A 21 -2.35 8.62 14.85
N GLY A 22 -1.44 9.50 14.44
CA GLY A 22 0.00 9.24 14.50
C GLY A 22 0.82 10.38 13.89
N GLU A 23 2.14 10.21 13.83
CA GLU A 23 3.06 11.22 13.32
C GLU A 23 3.79 10.70 12.07
N SER A 24 3.88 11.51 11.03
CA SER A 24 4.57 11.13 9.80
C SER A 24 5.89 11.89 9.65
N ILE A 25 6.98 11.17 9.38
CA ILE A 25 8.28 11.75 9.02
C ILE A 25 8.20 12.60 7.73
N LEU A 26 7.17 12.39 6.90
CA LEU A 26 6.93 13.21 5.71
C LEU A 26 6.35 14.59 6.04
N THR A 27 5.88 14.83 7.26
CA THR A 27 5.34 16.13 7.69
C THR A 27 6.48 17.09 8.03
N GLY A 28 6.48 18.28 7.41
CA GLY A 28 7.33 19.40 7.84
C GLY A 28 8.83 19.24 7.56
N ARG A 29 9.26 18.24 6.78
CA ARG A 29 10.68 18.03 6.46
C ARG A 29 11.30 19.17 5.66
N ASP A 30 10.51 19.78 4.77
CA ASP A 30 10.91 20.91 3.93
C ASP A 30 9.82 22.00 3.99
N PRO A 31 10.13 23.23 4.43
CA PRO A 31 9.17 24.33 4.44
C PRO A 31 8.55 24.55 3.05
N GLY A 32 7.22 24.49 2.96
CA GLY A 32 6.48 24.72 1.71
C GLY A 32 6.32 23.51 0.79
N MET A 33 6.92 22.35 1.11
CA MET A 33 6.78 21.12 0.33
C MET A 33 5.99 20.07 1.11
N ILE A 34 4.83 19.68 0.58
CA ILE A 34 3.99 18.64 1.16
C ILE A 34 4.13 17.36 0.34
N ASP A 35 4.61 16.30 0.98
CA ASP A 35 4.51 14.96 0.41
C ASP A 35 3.16 14.33 0.74
N SER A 36 2.35 14.10 -0.30
CA SER A 36 1.00 13.52 -0.22
C SER A 36 0.95 11.99 -0.38
N HIS A 37 2.09 11.32 -0.58
CA HIS A 37 2.14 9.88 -0.79
C HIS A 37 1.76 9.11 0.47
N GLY A 38 2.16 9.60 1.64
CA GLY A 38 1.88 9.00 2.95
C GLY A 38 0.53 9.35 3.55
N LYS A 39 -0.47 9.73 2.74
CA LYS A 39 -1.85 9.90 3.23
C LYS A 39 -2.39 8.56 3.81
N PRO A 40 -3.32 8.58 4.78
CA PRO A 40 -3.79 7.35 5.40
C PRO A 40 -4.68 6.51 4.48
N ALA A 41 -4.51 5.19 4.57
CA ALA A 41 -5.52 4.19 4.23
C ALA A 41 -6.16 3.68 5.53
N ILE A 42 -7.44 3.29 5.50
CA ILE A 42 -8.23 2.91 6.68
C ILE A 42 -8.94 1.57 6.46
N ILE A 43 -9.03 0.75 7.51
CA ILE A 43 -9.92 -0.42 7.55
C ILE A 43 -10.41 -0.68 8.98
N ILE A 44 -11.53 -1.39 9.13
CA ILE A 44 -12.05 -1.84 10.42
C ILE A 44 -11.99 -3.36 10.47
N ASP A 45 -11.32 -3.92 11.48
CA ASP A 45 -11.22 -5.37 11.68
C ASP A 45 -12.54 -5.99 12.17
N ASP A 46 -12.60 -7.31 12.34
CA ASP A 46 -13.82 -8.00 12.78
C ASP A 46 -14.14 -7.80 14.27
N LYS A 47 -13.19 -7.22 15.01
CA LYS A 47 -13.35 -6.87 16.42
C LYS A 47 -13.69 -5.39 16.61
N GLY A 48 -13.87 -4.63 15.52
CA GLY A 48 -14.21 -3.23 15.52
C GLY A 48 -13.02 -2.30 15.77
N TYR A 49 -11.79 -2.78 15.83
CA TYR A 49 -10.62 -1.90 15.87
C TYR A 49 -10.41 -1.25 14.51
N ILE A 50 -10.07 0.04 14.53
CA ILE A 50 -9.85 0.81 13.31
C ILE A 50 -8.34 0.89 13.10
N HIS A 51 -7.90 0.51 11.91
CA HIS A 51 -6.51 0.50 11.51
C HIS A 51 -6.24 1.61 10.50
N LEU A 52 -5.09 2.28 10.62
CA LEU A 52 -4.58 3.17 9.59
C LEU A 52 -3.16 2.77 9.18
N VAL A 53 -2.90 2.80 7.87
CA VAL A 53 -1.53 2.70 7.33
C VAL A 53 -1.20 3.96 6.57
N PHE A 54 -0.13 4.65 6.95
CA PHE A 54 0.21 5.99 6.45
C PHE A 54 1.73 6.25 6.45
N GLY A 55 2.13 7.45 6.07
CA GLY A 55 3.48 7.99 6.28
C GLY A 55 4.58 7.49 5.33
N GLY A 56 4.32 6.44 4.56
CA GLY A 56 5.30 5.85 3.64
C GLY A 56 5.40 6.56 2.29
N HIS A 57 6.64 6.82 1.86
CA HIS A 57 6.99 7.08 0.47
C HIS A 57 8.27 6.29 0.10
N GLY A 58 8.26 5.01 0.44
CA GLY A 58 9.27 4.04 0.06
C GLY A 58 10.39 3.80 1.08
N GLY A 59 10.38 4.49 2.23
CA GLY A 59 11.39 4.33 3.27
C GLY A 59 12.78 4.86 2.88
N THR A 60 13.65 4.95 3.87
CA THR A 60 15.03 5.43 3.74
C THR A 60 16.03 4.32 4.09
N GLN A 61 17.29 4.47 3.68
CA GLN A 61 18.32 3.43 3.85
C GLN A 61 18.62 3.12 5.33
N ASP A 62 18.43 4.08 6.23
CA ASP A 62 18.58 3.91 7.68
C ASP A 62 17.54 2.98 8.30
N LEU A 63 16.41 2.74 7.63
CA LEU A 63 15.39 1.76 8.05
C LEU A 63 15.80 0.31 7.71
N GLY A 64 16.94 0.11 7.05
CA GLY A 64 17.48 -1.21 6.68
C GLY A 64 17.55 -1.44 5.18
N LYS A 65 17.82 -2.69 4.78
CA LYS A 65 17.94 -3.08 3.38
C LYS A 65 16.58 -3.38 2.76
N ASN A 66 16.15 -2.59 1.78
CA ASN A 66 15.02 -2.94 0.92
C ASN A 66 15.45 -3.98 -0.13
N THR A 67 14.94 -5.20 -0.01
CA THR A 67 15.27 -6.33 -0.90
C THR A 67 14.33 -6.44 -2.11
N LEU A 68 13.24 -5.69 -2.13
CA LEU A 68 12.20 -5.73 -3.17
C LEU A 68 12.09 -4.44 -3.97
N GLY A 69 13.03 -3.51 -3.78
CA GLY A 69 13.02 -2.25 -4.50
C GLY A 69 14.01 -1.22 -4.03
N ASN A 70 13.81 0.01 -4.51
CA ASN A 70 14.61 1.17 -4.14
C ASN A 70 13.96 1.97 -3.00
N TYR A 71 14.74 2.90 -2.47
CA TYR A 71 14.33 3.79 -1.38
C TYR A 71 13.69 5.07 -1.92
N GLY A 72 12.92 5.72 -1.05
CA GLY A 72 12.44 7.08 -1.23
C GLY A 72 12.61 7.85 0.08
N ARG A 73 11.49 8.19 0.73
CA ARG A 73 11.45 8.90 2.01
C ARG A 73 10.26 8.43 2.85
N GLY A 74 10.27 8.73 4.14
CA GLY A 74 9.16 8.41 5.06
C GLY A 74 9.01 6.91 5.36
N LYS A 75 8.89 6.59 6.65
CA LYS A 75 8.57 5.25 7.14
C LYS A 75 7.08 4.97 6.91
N MET A 76 6.74 3.82 6.32
CA MET A 76 5.36 3.33 6.36
C MET A 76 5.02 2.89 7.79
N ILE A 77 3.93 3.43 8.34
CA ILE A 77 3.53 3.27 9.74
C ILE A 77 2.12 2.67 9.77
N HIS A 78 1.90 1.74 10.69
CA HIS A 78 0.61 1.15 11.00
C HIS A 78 0.19 1.54 12.42
N VAL A 79 -0.99 2.11 12.57
CA VAL A 79 -1.59 2.37 13.89
C VAL A 79 -2.96 1.70 13.97
N VAL A 80 -3.37 1.38 15.18
CA VAL A 80 -4.69 0.82 15.49
C VAL A 80 -5.31 1.58 16.65
N THR A 81 -6.64 1.67 16.70
CA THR A 81 -7.32 2.24 17.88
C THR A 81 -7.04 1.42 19.12
N LYS A 82 -6.97 2.05 20.30
CA LYS A 82 -6.81 1.32 21.56
C LYS A 82 -8.08 0.57 21.99
N LYS A 83 -9.24 1.00 21.51
CA LYS A 83 -10.54 0.38 21.77
C LYS A 83 -11.32 0.21 20.45
N PRO A 84 -12.20 -0.80 20.36
CA PRO A 84 -13.10 -0.93 19.23
C PRO A 84 -13.97 0.31 19.03
N MET A 85 -14.10 0.76 17.78
CA MET A 85 -14.97 1.86 17.33
C MET A 85 -14.70 3.23 17.99
N ASP A 86 -13.57 3.39 18.67
CA ASP A 86 -13.18 4.63 19.35
C ASP A 86 -11.95 5.24 18.67
N ILE A 87 -12.19 6.30 17.89
CA ILE A 87 -11.15 7.02 17.12
C ILE A 87 -10.32 7.99 17.97
N SER A 88 -10.55 8.10 19.29
CA SER A 88 -9.90 9.11 20.12
C SER A 88 -8.48 8.76 20.57
N GLU A 89 -8.12 7.47 20.58
CA GLU A 89 -6.81 7.00 21.02
C GLU A 89 -6.25 5.89 20.11
N TRP A 90 -4.95 5.99 19.80
CA TRP A 90 -4.26 5.11 18.85
C TRP A 90 -2.95 4.57 19.44
N GLU A 91 -2.49 3.44 18.93
CA GLU A 91 -1.18 2.86 19.19
C GLU A 91 -0.51 2.42 17.88
N GLU A 92 0.82 2.60 17.75
CA GLU A 92 1.60 2.12 16.60
C GLU A 92 1.90 0.62 16.73
N LEU A 93 1.70 -0.11 15.64
CA LEU A 93 2.10 -1.50 15.49
C LEU A 93 3.32 -1.55 14.54
N ASP A 94 4.49 -1.89 15.07
CA ASP A 94 5.72 -2.08 14.27
C ASP A 94 5.73 -3.48 13.64
N ASN A 95 4.74 -3.76 12.79
CA ASN A 95 4.43 -5.11 12.30
C ASN A 95 4.29 -5.24 10.77
N ILE A 96 4.63 -4.18 10.02
CA ILE A 96 4.65 -4.16 8.55
C ILE A 96 6.01 -3.67 8.05
N SER A 97 6.32 -3.88 6.77
CA SER A 97 7.56 -3.37 6.19
C SER A 97 7.62 -1.83 6.27
N PRO A 98 8.76 -1.22 6.64
CA PRO A 98 8.87 0.24 6.62
C PRO A 98 8.95 0.82 5.19
N PHE A 99 9.22 -0.04 4.19
CA PHE A 99 9.44 0.33 2.79
C PHE A 99 8.14 0.28 2.00
N GLY A 100 7.26 1.27 2.16
CA GLY A 100 5.97 1.27 1.48
C GLY A 100 5.56 2.61 0.88
N THR A 101 4.82 2.56 -0.22
CA THR A 101 4.09 3.69 -0.82
C THR A 101 2.74 3.19 -1.35
N TYR A 102 1.68 4.00 -1.25
CA TYR A 102 0.33 3.72 -1.80
C TYR A 102 -0.40 2.56 -1.13
N ASN A 103 -0.55 2.65 0.18
CA ASN A 103 -1.19 1.64 1.02
C ASN A 103 -2.66 1.45 0.63
N GLN A 104 -3.09 0.21 0.47
CA GLN A 104 -4.46 -0.19 0.15
C GLN A 104 -4.79 -1.41 1.00
N LEU A 105 -5.82 -1.31 1.84
CA LEU A 105 -6.26 -2.37 2.73
C LEU A 105 -7.52 -2.99 2.15
N VAL A 106 -7.51 -4.31 1.96
CA VAL A 106 -8.66 -5.10 1.53
C VAL A 106 -8.96 -6.11 2.62
N LYS A 107 -10.20 -6.10 3.14
CA LYS A 107 -10.66 -7.11 4.09
C LYS A 107 -11.61 -8.08 3.38
N MET A 108 -11.38 -9.37 3.57
CA MET A 108 -12.22 -10.43 3.03
C MET A 108 -13.34 -10.78 4.02
N ASP A 109 -14.36 -11.50 3.55
CA ASP A 109 -15.53 -11.88 4.38
C ASP A 109 -15.16 -12.77 5.58
N ASN A 110 -14.03 -13.49 5.50
CA ASN A 110 -13.51 -14.32 6.58
C ASN A 110 -12.68 -13.53 7.62
N GLY A 111 -12.52 -12.20 7.44
CA GLY A 111 -11.76 -11.33 8.32
C GLY A 111 -10.29 -11.15 7.94
N ASP A 112 -9.78 -11.86 6.94
CA ASP A 112 -8.40 -11.71 6.47
C ASP A 112 -8.16 -10.31 5.89
N ILE A 113 -7.01 -9.72 6.22
CA ILE A 113 -6.64 -8.37 5.79
C ILE A 113 -5.40 -8.43 4.90
N TYR A 114 -5.55 -7.96 3.67
CA TYR A 114 -4.47 -7.79 2.71
C TYR A 114 -4.03 -6.32 2.70
N LEU A 115 -2.79 -6.06 3.08
CA LEU A 115 -2.13 -4.76 2.90
C LEU A 115 -1.35 -4.77 1.59
N CYS A 116 -1.90 -4.15 0.56
CA CYS A 116 -1.30 -4.02 -0.77
C CYS A 116 -0.61 -2.67 -0.91
N TYR A 117 0.62 -2.67 -1.43
CA TYR A 117 1.42 -1.44 -1.58
C TYR A 117 2.63 -1.66 -2.51
N ARG A 118 3.28 -0.56 -2.91
CA ARG A 118 4.58 -0.62 -3.58
C ARG A 118 5.69 -0.71 -2.54
N HIS A 119 6.51 -1.75 -2.59
CA HIS A 119 7.54 -2.04 -1.59
C HIS A 119 8.80 -1.16 -1.74
N GLY A 120 8.62 0.16 -1.74
CA GLY A 120 9.67 1.15 -1.98
C GLY A 120 9.19 2.33 -2.84
N ALA A 121 10.13 3.00 -3.49
CA ALA A 121 9.85 4.04 -4.48
C ALA A 121 9.62 3.43 -5.88
N HIS A 122 9.79 4.19 -6.97
CA HIS A 122 9.41 3.77 -8.33
C HIS A 122 9.97 2.42 -8.77
N ARG A 123 11.21 2.09 -8.39
CA ARG A 123 11.90 0.88 -8.85
C ARG A 123 11.75 -0.24 -7.83
N SER A 124 10.51 -0.63 -7.58
CA SER A 124 10.14 -1.58 -6.54
C SER A 124 8.95 -2.43 -6.94
N ASN A 125 8.93 -3.67 -6.48
CA ASN A 125 7.79 -4.55 -6.68
C ASN A 125 6.53 -3.99 -6.00
N LEU A 126 5.37 -4.27 -6.58
CA LEU A 126 4.11 -4.23 -5.85
C LEU A 126 3.92 -5.55 -5.12
N VAL A 127 3.45 -5.47 -3.88
CA VAL A 127 3.34 -6.61 -2.97
C VAL A 127 2.02 -6.57 -2.22
N TYR A 128 1.66 -7.69 -1.61
CA TYR A 128 0.76 -7.69 -0.46
C TYR A 128 1.45 -8.31 0.76
N GLN A 129 1.04 -7.89 1.95
CA GLN A 129 1.23 -8.62 3.20
C GLN A 129 -0.14 -9.07 3.72
N LEU A 130 -0.24 -10.33 4.17
CA LEU A 130 -1.49 -10.92 4.67
C LEU A 130 -1.49 -10.98 6.20
N SER A 131 -2.58 -10.55 6.81
CA SER A 131 -2.91 -10.80 8.21
C SER A 131 -4.18 -11.65 8.30
N THR A 132 -4.12 -12.70 9.12
CA THR A 132 -5.25 -13.60 9.43
C THR A 132 -5.69 -13.46 10.90
N ASP A 133 -5.17 -12.44 11.60
CA ASP A 133 -5.35 -12.23 13.04
C ASP A 133 -5.80 -10.80 13.37
N ASN A 134 -6.60 -10.20 12.48
CA ASN A 134 -7.12 -8.83 12.61
C ASN A 134 -6.02 -7.75 12.63
N GLY A 135 -5.06 -7.86 11.72
CA GLY A 135 -3.99 -6.86 11.52
C GLY A 135 -2.94 -6.84 12.63
N ARG A 136 -2.90 -7.83 13.53
CA ARG A 136 -1.97 -7.85 14.67
C ARG A 136 -0.60 -8.36 14.25
N THR A 137 -0.55 -9.31 13.32
CA THR A 137 0.66 -9.74 12.64
C THR A 137 0.43 -9.80 11.14
N PHE A 138 1.50 -9.57 10.37
CA PHE A 138 1.47 -9.68 8.91
C PHE A 138 2.57 -10.64 8.43
N ALA A 139 2.21 -11.53 7.50
CA ALA A 139 3.16 -12.39 6.81
C ALA A 139 4.17 -11.57 5.99
N PRO A 140 5.33 -12.15 5.61
CA PRO A 140 6.28 -11.51 4.72
C PRO A 140 5.64 -11.07 3.38
N PRO A 141 6.15 -10.01 2.74
CA PRO A 141 5.58 -9.52 1.49
C PRO A 141 5.64 -10.55 0.35
N VAL A 142 4.52 -10.73 -0.35
CA VAL A 142 4.41 -11.54 -1.56
C VAL A 142 4.38 -10.61 -2.77
N SER A 143 5.31 -10.77 -3.70
CA SER A 143 5.39 -9.92 -4.90
C SER A 143 4.32 -10.29 -5.92
N ILE A 144 3.67 -9.25 -6.46
CA ILE A 144 2.58 -9.34 -7.44
C ILE A 144 3.06 -8.85 -8.82
N LEU A 145 3.58 -7.61 -8.87
CA LEU A 145 4.15 -7.02 -10.08
C LEU A 145 5.63 -6.74 -9.86
N LYS A 146 6.46 -7.31 -10.74
CA LYS A 146 7.92 -7.28 -10.61
C LYS A 146 8.50 -6.04 -11.28
N THR A 147 9.38 -5.34 -10.58
CA THR A 147 10.30 -4.38 -11.21
C THR A 147 11.57 -5.09 -11.64
N LYS A 148 12.05 -4.76 -12.84
CA LYS A 148 13.33 -5.22 -13.36
C LYS A 148 13.89 -4.19 -14.35
N GLN A 149 15.19 -4.25 -14.57
CA GLN A 149 15.81 -3.49 -15.64
C GLN A 149 15.37 -4.02 -17.01
N THR A 150 15.07 -3.11 -17.93
CA THR A 150 14.72 -3.40 -19.31
C THR A 150 15.81 -2.92 -20.26
N THR A 151 15.64 -3.19 -21.56
CA THR A 151 16.48 -2.60 -22.60
C THR A 151 16.27 -1.08 -22.62
N GLY A 152 17.36 -0.34 -22.40
CA GLY A 152 17.38 1.12 -22.55
C GLY A 152 17.46 1.58 -24.00
N THR A 153 17.41 2.88 -24.20
CA THR A 153 17.70 3.57 -25.46
C THR A 153 19.00 4.35 -25.35
N GLU A 154 19.49 4.93 -26.45
CA GLU A 154 20.64 5.84 -26.42
C GLU A 154 20.38 7.07 -25.51
N GLU A 155 19.17 7.63 -25.57
CA GLU A 155 18.76 8.76 -24.73
C GLU A 155 18.49 8.35 -23.26
N ASN A 156 18.02 7.13 -23.05
CA ASN A 156 17.63 6.60 -21.75
C ASN A 156 18.23 5.20 -21.54
N PRO A 157 19.52 5.08 -21.19
CA PRO A 157 20.19 3.79 -21.07
C PRO A 157 19.72 2.96 -19.85
N ASP A 158 19.10 3.59 -18.86
CA ASP A 158 18.60 2.93 -17.65
C ASP A 158 17.07 3.08 -17.55
N ILE A 159 16.36 2.08 -18.05
CA ILE A 159 14.91 1.95 -17.96
C ILE A 159 14.59 0.75 -17.07
N GLN A 160 13.63 0.93 -16.16
CA GLN A 160 13.10 -0.16 -15.36
C GLN A 160 11.58 -0.23 -15.46
N ASP A 161 11.07 -1.46 -15.41
CA ASP A 161 9.64 -1.74 -15.26
C ASP A 161 9.15 -1.18 -13.92
N SER A 162 8.09 -0.38 -13.95
CA SER A 162 7.46 0.17 -12.76
C SER A 162 5.95 0.19 -12.95
N TRP A 163 5.22 0.27 -11.84
CA TRP A 163 3.80 -0.02 -11.81
C TRP A 163 3.09 0.89 -10.82
N TYR A 164 1.83 1.18 -11.14
CA TYR A 164 0.85 1.69 -10.20
C TYR A 164 -0.38 0.81 -10.30
N ALA A 165 -0.83 0.29 -9.16
CA ALA A 165 -1.95 -0.61 -9.10
C ALA A 165 -2.98 -0.12 -8.09
N TRP A 166 -4.22 -0.53 -8.34
CA TRP A 166 -5.35 -0.36 -7.46
C TRP A 166 -5.98 -1.72 -7.16
N PHE A 167 -6.22 -1.99 -5.88
CA PHE A 167 -6.70 -3.27 -5.35
C PHE A 167 -8.03 -3.06 -4.63
N ASP A 168 -9.01 -3.92 -4.88
CA ASP A 168 -10.30 -3.89 -4.18
C ASP A 168 -10.96 -5.28 -4.19
N ASN A 169 -11.97 -5.43 -3.35
CA ASN A 169 -12.81 -6.62 -3.32
C ASN A 169 -13.41 -6.90 -4.71
N GLY A 170 -13.20 -8.13 -5.20
CA GLY A 170 -13.85 -8.67 -6.37
C GLY A 170 -15.16 -9.36 -6.02
N GLN A 171 -15.56 -10.36 -6.81
CA GLN A 171 -16.72 -11.19 -6.50
C GLN A 171 -16.31 -12.34 -5.56
N GLY A 172 -17.06 -12.54 -4.48
CA GLY A 172 -16.74 -13.58 -3.49
C GLY A 172 -15.34 -13.36 -2.88
N ASN A 173 -14.52 -14.42 -2.88
CA ASN A 173 -13.18 -14.40 -2.30
C ASN A 173 -12.09 -13.89 -3.27
N ASP A 174 -12.46 -13.02 -4.20
CA ASP A 174 -11.52 -12.42 -5.13
C ASP A 174 -11.03 -11.05 -4.67
N ILE A 175 -9.79 -10.71 -5.04
CA ILE A 175 -9.28 -9.34 -5.06
C ILE A 175 -9.04 -8.96 -6.52
N SER A 176 -9.73 -7.92 -6.99
CA SER A 176 -9.53 -7.35 -8.32
C SER A 176 -8.39 -6.36 -8.32
N VAL A 177 -7.58 -6.38 -9.39
CA VAL A 177 -6.41 -5.50 -9.53
C VAL A 177 -6.42 -4.84 -10.91
N ILE A 178 -6.42 -3.52 -10.92
CA ILE A 178 -6.21 -2.70 -12.13
C ILE A 178 -4.87 -1.99 -12.01
N TYR A 179 -4.08 -1.97 -13.06
CA TYR A 179 -2.76 -1.34 -13.02
C TYR A 179 -2.33 -0.78 -14.37
N ASP A 180 -1.44 0.22 -14.33
CA ASP A 180 -0.78 0.75 -15.52
C ASP A 180 0.74 0.64 -15.43
N TYR A 181 1.39 0.80 -16.58
CA TYR A 181 2.83 0.63 -16.71
C TYR A 181 3.55 1.99 -16.69
N HIS A 182 4.50 2.16 -15.79
CA HIS A 182 5.37 3.33 -15.71
C HIS A 182 6.74 3.05 -16.33
N VAL A 183 7.12 3.83 -17.34
CA VAL A 183 8.45 3.77 -17.96
C VAL A 183 9.45 4.51 -17.06
N CYS A 184 10.10 3.79 -16.13
CA CYS A 184 10.98 4.40 -15.14
C CYS A 184 12.39 4.66 -15.70
N LYS A 185 12.49 5.65 -16.59
CA LYS A 185 13.71 5.98 -17.34
C LYS A 185 14.65 6.97 -16.65
N ARG A 186 15.96 6.83 -16.92
CA ARG A 186 17.03 7.78 -16.56
C ARG A 186 18.01 7.94 -17.73
N PRO A 187 18.59 9.14 -17.95
CA PRO A 187 18.21 10.44 -17.35
C PRO A 187 16.79 10.88 -17.79
N ASN A 188 16.33 12.07 -17.41
CA ASN A 188 15.02 12.62 -17.84
C ASN A 188 13.80 11.81 -17.37
N HIS A 189 13.81 11.44 -16.08
CA HIS A 189 12.68 10.77 -15.44
C HIS A 189 11.44 11.69 -15.42
N VAL A 190 10.30 11.17 -15.88
CA VAL A 190 9.00 11.84 -15.90
C VAL A 190 7.90 10.89 -15.45
N GLY A 191 6.71 11.40 -15.15
CA GLY A 191 5.53 10.59 -14.78
C GLY A 191 4.87 9.84 -15.94
N GLU A 192 5.63 9.42 -16.95
CA GLU A 192 5.13 8.73 -18.15
C GLU A 192 4.56 7.36 -17.80
N ARG A 193 3.28 7.15 -18.12
CA ARG A 193 2.53 5.92 -17.86
C ARG A 193 1.67 5.56 -19.06
N HIS A 194 1.58 4.26 -19.37
CA HIS A 194 0.87 3.74 -20.54
C HIS A 194 0.03 2.52 -20.19
N ASN A 195 -1.00 2.31 -21.03
CA ASN A 195 -1.90 1.17 -21.00
C ASN A 195 -2.67 1.01 -19.68
N CYS A 196 -3.53 -0.01 -19.63
CA CYS A 196 -4.26 -0.41 -18.45
C CYS A 196 -4.45 -1.93 -18.53
N TYR A 197 -4.19 -2.61 -17.42
CA TYR A 197 -4.21 -4.06 -17.31
C TYR A 197 -5.12 -4.46 -16.15
N TYR A 198 -5.63 -5.69 -16.20
CA TYR A 198 -6.52 -6.23 -15.18
C TYR A 198 -6.16 -7.69 -14.87
N MET A 199 -6.19 -8.03 -13.59
CA MET A 199 -6.08 -9.40 -13.11
C MET A 199 -6.84 -9.57 -11.80
N VAL A 200 -7.05 -10.82 -11.40
CA VAL A 200 -7.77 -11.19 -10.19
C VAL A 200 -6.97 -12.19 -9.39
N LEU A 201 -6.87 -11.98 -8.08
CA LEU A 201 -6.38 -12.96 -7.11
C LEU A 201 -7.57 -13.68 -6.48
N ASN A 202 -7.65 -15.00 -6.63
CA ASN A 202 -8.52 -15.83 -5.79
C ASN A 202 -7.81 -16.10 -4.45
N THR A 203 -8.40 -15.64 -3.35
CA THR A 203 -7.80 -15.74 -2.01
C THR A 203 -7.94 -17.12 -1.37
N ASP A 204 -8.86 -17.97 -1.84
CA ASP A 204 -9.02 -19.34 -1.31
C ASP A 204 -7.81 -20.23 -1.64
N ASN A 205 -7.22 -20.01 -2.83
CA ASN A 205 -6.16 -20.86 -3.36
C ASN A 205 -4.90 -20.11 -3.81
N ASN A 206 -4.87 -18.79 -3.63
CA ASN A 206 -3.79 -17.89 -4.04
C ASN A 206 -3.48 -17.93 -5.55
N GLU A 207 -4.48 -18.17 -6.39
CA GLU A 207 -4.30 -18.20 -7.84
C GLU A 207 -4.63 -16.85 -8.48
N TRP A 208 -3.72 -16.40 -9.35
CA TRP A 208 -3.92 -15.23 -10.19
C TRP A 208 -4.49 -15.63 -11.54
N ARG A 209 -5.45 -14.86 -12.07
CA ARG A 209 -6.04 -15.06 -13.39
C ARG A 209 -6.31 -13.75 -14.11
N ASN A 210 -6.35 -13.79 -15.44
CA ASN A 210 -6.78 -12.66 -16.25
C ASN A 210 -8.33 -12.60 -16.35
N VAL A 211 -8.84 -11.64 -17.12
CA VAL A 211 -10.28 -11.42 -17.30
C VAL A 211 -11.02 -12.59 -17.94
N THR A 212 -10.34 -13.41 -18.75
CA THR A 212 -10.93 -14.60 -19.40
C THR A 212 -10.86 -15.84 -18.51
N GLY A 213 -10.32 -15.72 -17.29
CA GLY A 213 -10.17 -16.82 -16.33
C GLY A 213 -8.92 -17.67 -16.55
N GLU A 214 -8.04 -17.28 -17.47
CA GLU A 214 -6.78 -17.98 -17.68
C GLU A 214 -5.83 -17.69 -16.53
N LYS A 215 -5.27 -18.77 -15.96
CA LYS A 215 -4.29 -18.68 -14.87
C LYS A 215 -3.04 -17.93 -15.34
N LEU A 216 -2.63 -16.94 -14.56
CA LEU A 216 -1.40 -16.19 -14.77
C LEU A 216 -0.23 -16.96 -14.14
N CYS A 217 0.84 -17.18 -14.91
CA CYS A 217 2.05 -17.78 -14.39
C CYS A 217 2.77 -16.82 -13.44
N THR A 218 2.96 -17.23 -12.19
CA THR A 218 3.80 -16.53 -11.22
C THR A 218 5.27 -16.95 -11.43
N CYS A 219 6.12 -16.02 -11.85
CA CYS A 219 7.57 -16.26 -11.88
C CYS A 219 8.15 -15.92 -10.51
N TYR A 220 8.46 -16.95 -9.70
CA TYR A 220 9.21 -16.79 -8.44
C TYR A 220 10.66 -16.39 -8.72
#